data_AF-A0A8H7X6H7-F1
#
_entry.id   AF-A0A8H7X6H7-F1
#
_cell.length_a   1.000
_cell.length_b   1.000
_cell.length_c   1.000
_cell.angle_alpha   90.00
_cell.angle_beta   90.00
_cell.angle_gamma   90.00
#
_symmetry.space_group_name_H-M   'P 1'
#
loop_
_entity.id
_entity.type
_entity.pdbx_description
1 polymer ?
#
loop_
_entity_poly.entity_id
_entity_poly.type
_entity_poly.pdbx_seq_one_letter_code
_entity_poly.pdbx_strand_id
1 'polypeptide(L)'
;MLSTSSVLLFLAAVSSAAAQQAANCSVKGYDTGKQPAFLTNPNITTATACKSFCADTTYDKCLSFAVGPICLLYNVTVIGYVNVVPASPYTFYDAACKV
;
A
#
# COMPACT_ATOMS: atom_id res chain seq x y z
N MET A 1 -40.83 -37.99 35.39
CA MET A 1 -40.50 -37.85 33.96
C MET A 1 -39.67 -36.58 33.82
N LEU A 2 -38.33 -36.69 33.73
CA LEU A 2 -37.43 -35.54 33.54
C LEU A 2 -37.31 -35.27 32.04
N SER A 3 -37.75 -34.11 31.58
CA SER A 3 -37.56 -33.67 30.19
C SER A 3 -36.43 -32.64 30.16
N THR A 4 -35.25 -33.07 29.71
CA THR A 4 -34.08 -32.22 29.49
C THR A 4 -34.18 -31.59 28.11
N SER A 5 -34.51 -30.29 28.05
CA SER A 5 -34.48 -29.53 26.80
C SER A 5 -33.09 -28.96 26.57
N SER A 6 -32.35 -29.60 25.66
CA SER A 6 -31.07 -29.12 25.13
C SER A 6 -31.28 -27.89 24.26
N VAL A 7 -30.99 -26.70 24.79
CA VAL A 7 -30.93 -25.46 24.01
C VAL A 7 -29.55 -25.39 23.35
N LEU A 8 -29.50 -25.77 22.07
CA LEU A 8 -28.34 -25.57 21.21
C LEU A 8 -28.26 -24.09 20.80
N LEU A 9 -27.39 -23.34 21.46
CA LEU A 9 -26.99 -21.99 21.06
C LEU A 9 -26.05 -22.06 19.85
N PHE A 10 -26.59 -21.82 18.65
CA PHE A 10 -25.78 -21.55 17.46
C PHE A 10 -25.21 -20.14 17.55
N LEU A 11 -23.92 -20.02 17.91
CA LEU A 11 -23.17 -18.78 17.76
C LEU A 11 -22.90 -18.55 16.26
N ALA A 12 -23.65 -17.66 15.64
CA ALA A 12 -23.34 -17.15 14.31
C ALA A 12 -22.13 -16.21 14.41
N ALA A 13 -20.94 -16.72 14.06
CA ALA A 13 -19.74 -15.91 13.89
C ALA A 13 -19.90 -15.05 12.62
N VAL A 14 -20.35 -13.81 12.79
CA VAL A 14 -20.33 -12.78 11.75
C VAL A 14 -18.90 -12.30 11.56
N SER A 15 -18.18 -12.95 10.63
CA SER A 15 -16.86 -12.50 10.19
C SER A 15 -17.01 -11.20 9.40
N SER A 16 -16.78 -10.06 10.06
CA SER A 16 -16.65 -8.76 9.41
C SER A 16 -15.36 -8.73 8.57
N ALA A 17 -15.42 -9.24 7.35
CA ALA A 17 -14.39 -9.00 6.34
C ALA A 17 -14.48 -7.52 5.94
N ALA A 18 -13.72 -6.66 6.61
CA ALA A 18 -13.53 -5.29 6.17
C ALA A 18 -13.04 -5.33 4.71
N ALA A 19 -13.75 -4.68 3.81
CA ALA A 19 -13.37 -4.60 2.41
C ALA A 19 -12.01 -3.90 2.30
N GLN A 20 -10.94 -4.69 2.17
CA GLN A 20 -9.60 -4.16 1.98
C GLN A 20 -9.55 -3.59 0.58
N GLN A 21 -9.53 -2.26 0.49
CA GLN A 21 -9.42 -1.54 -0.78
C GLN A 21 -8.18 -2.04 -1.50
N ALA A 22 -8.34 -2.45 -2.75
CA ALA A 22 -7.24 -3.02 -3.52
C ALA A 22 -6.11 -2.00 -3.62
N ALA A 23 -4.92 -2.36 -3.13
CA ALA A 23 -3.73 -1.53 -3.23
C ALA A 23 -3.30 -1.41 -4.70
N ASN A 24 -2.85 -0.22 -5.09
CA ASN A 24 -2.32 0.05 -6.42
C ASN A 24 -0.85 -0.34 -6.44
N CYS A 25 -0.56 -1.48 -7.08
CA CYS A 25 0.77 -2.04 -7.14
C CYS A 25 1.29 -2.03 -8.58
N SER A 26 2.57 -1.70 -8.74
CA SER A 26 3.26 -1.74 -10.03
C SER A 26 2.72 -0.76 -11.09
N VAL A 27 2.31 0.45 -10.67
CA VAL A 27 1.78 1.47 -11.59
C VAL A 27 2.94 2.24 -12.22
N LYS A 28 3.17 2.09 -13.53
CA LYS A 28 4.21 2.85 -14.23
C LYS A 28 3.71 4.24 -14.60
N GLY A 29 4.48 5.27 -14.28
CA GLY A 29 4.05 6.64 -14.51
C GLY A 29 4.97 7.69 -13.91
N TYR A 30 4.44 8.90 -13.77
CA TYR A 30 5.09 10.01 -13.07
C TYR A 30 4.10 10.56 -12.05
N ASP A 31 4.59 11.09 -10.94
CA ASP A 31 3.68 11.85 -10.07
C ASP A 31 3.15 13.08 -10.81
N THR A 32 1.95 13.50 -10.44
CA THR A 32 1.26 14.63 -11.08
C THR A 32 1.79 15.99 -10.64
N GLY A 33 2.79 16.05 -9.74
CA GLY A 33 3.28 17.28 -9.12
C GLY A 33 2.37 17.90 -8.07
N LYS A 34 1.13 17.41 -7.90
CA LYS A 34 0.18 17.93 -6.90
C LYS A 34 0.64 17.67 -5.46
N GLN A 35 1.28 16.52 -5.25
CA GLN A 35 1.88 16.09 -3.99
C GLN A 35 3.22 15.42 -4.34
N PRO A 36 4.31 16.19 -4.46
CA PRO A 36 5.61 15.65 -4.84
C PRO A 36 6.16 14.72 -3.74
N ALA A 37 7.18 13.94 -4.09
CA ALA A 37 7.88 13.10 -3.12
C ALA A 37 8.43 13.97 -1.98
N PHE A 38 8.13 13.59 -0.73
CA PHE A 38 8.64 14.33 0.43
C PHE A 38 10.09 13.94 0.77
N LEU A 39 10.55 12.80 0.25
CA LEU A 39 11.91 12.32 0.44
C LEU A 39 12.35 11.52 -0.78
N THR A 40 13.63 11.64 -1.12
CA THR A 40 14.27 10.89 -2.19
C THR A 40 15.53 10.23 -1.67
N ASN A 41 15.87 9.06 -2.22
CA ASN A 41 17.12 8.38 -1.91
C ASN A 41 17.77 7.86 -3.20
N PRO A 42 18.89 8.45 -3.63
CA PRO A 42 19.55 8.07 -4.89
C PRO A 42 20.27 6.73 -4.84
N ASN A 43 20.48 6.15 -3.65
CA ASN A 43 21.21 4.89 -3.48
C ASN A 43 20.28 3.66 -3.49
N ILE A 44 18.96 3.87 -3.56
CA ILE A 44 17.97 2.79 -3.54
C ILE A 44 17.29 2.69 -4.90
N THR A 45 17.49 1.57 -5.59
CA THR A 45 17.00 1.34 -6.97
C THR A 45 16.11 0.10 -7.11
N THR A 46 15.81 -0.60 -6.01
CA THR A 46 14.96 -1.80 -5.99
C THR A 46 13.66 -1.57 -5.22
N ALA A 47 12.57 -2.18 -5.68
CA ALA A 47 11.25 -2.00 -5.06
C ALA A 47 11.26 -2.49 -3.60
N THR A 48 11.88 -3.64 -3.33
CA THR A 48 12.00 -4.20 -1.97
C THR A 48 12.75 -3.26 -1.03
N ALA A 49 13.87 -2.68 -1.45
CA ALA A 49 14.62 -1.75 -0.60
C ALA A 49 13.88 -0.42 -0.43
N CYS A 50 13.21 0.09 -1.47
CA CYS A 50 12.40 1.31 -1.39
C CYS A 50 11.17 1.13 -0.49
N LYS A 51 10.55 -0.07 -0.51
CA LYS A 51 9.50 -0.44 0.44
C LYS A 51 10.01 -0.48 1.88
N SER A 52 11.13 -1.13 2.14
CA SER A 52 11.73 -1.17 3.48
C SER A 52 12.07 0.24 3.98
N PHE A 53 12.53 1.10 3.07
CA PHE A 53 12.77 2.52 3.38
C PHE A 53 11.47 3.25 3.71
N CYS A 54 10.41 3.07 2.93
CA CYS A 54 9.08 3.61 3.23
C CYS A 54 8.51 3.11 4.57
N ALA A 55 8.79 1.87 4.95
CA ALA A 55 8.30 1.24 6.18
C ALA A 55 9.14 1.55 7.43
N ASP A 56 10.26 2.28 7.30
CA ASP A 56 11.07 2.70 8.44
C ASP A 56 10.24 3.61 9.36
N THR A 57 10.38 3.44 10.68
CA THR A 57 9.62 4.21 11.68
C THR A 57 9.88 5.71 11.62
N THR A 58 10.99 6.13 11.01
CA THR A 58 11.32 7.53 10.76
C THR A 58 10.39 8.18 9.72
N TYR A 59 9.74 7.38 8.86
CA TYR A 59 8.89 7.83 7.76
C TYR A 59 7.47 7.27 7.86
N ASP A 60 6.91 7.27 9.07
CA ASP A 60 5.55 6.80 9.39
C ASP A 60 4.44 7.36 8.48
N LYS A 61 4.62 8.57 7.93
CA LYS A 61 3.70 9.20 6.96
C LYS A 61 3.79 8.63 5.55
N CYS A 62 4.68 7.67 5.26
CA CYS A 62 4.84 7.10 3.93
C CYS A 62 3.63 6.22 3.59
N LEU A 63 2.85 6.65 2.59
CA LEU A 63 1.65 5.94 2.13
C LEU A 63 1.86 5.27 0.77
N SER A 64 2.81 5.74 -0.02
CA SER A 64 3.26 5.10 -1.26
C SER A 64 4.72 5.43 -1.55
N PHE A 65 5.30 4.69 -2.47
CA PHE A 65 6.65 4.92 -2.95
C PHE A 65 6.74 4.68 -4.46
N ALA A 66 7.73 5.30 -5.09
CA ALA A 66 8.12 4.99 -6.45
C ALA A 66 9.59 4.57 -6.51
N VAL A 67 9.89 3.65 -7.41
CA VAL A 67 11.25 3.20 -7.67
C VAL A 67 11.54 3.23 -9.16
N GLY A 68 12.74 3.69 -9.48
CA GLY A 68 13.31 3.72 -10.82
C GLY A 68 14.82 3.91 -10.68
N PRO A 69 15.41 4.98 -11.26
CA PRO A 69 16.80 5.33 -11.00
C PRO A 69 17.10 5.67 -9.54
N ILE A 70 16.08 6.14 -8.80
CA ILE A 70 16.15 6.46 -7.37
C ILE A 70 14.85 6.04 -6.69
N CYS A 71 14.85 6.02 -5.36
CA CYS A 71 13.65 5.79 -4.54
C CYS A 71 13.00 7.12 -4.15
N LEU A 72 11.68 7.17 -4.21
CA LEU A 72 10.86 8.34 -3.93
C LEU A 72 9.77 7.95 -2.92
N LEU A 73 9.66 8.65 -1.80
CA LEU A 73 8.63 8.43 -0.79
C LEU A 73 7.55 9.50 -0.85
N TYR A 74 6.30 9.08 -0.73
CA TYR A 74 5.13 9.94 -0.83
C TYR A 74 4.21 9.74 0.38
N ASN A 75 3.59 10.83 0.84
CA ASN A 75 2.61 10.84 1.93
C ASN A 75 1.16 10.81 1.41
N VAL A 76 0.99 10.26 0.22
CA VAL A 76 -0.28 10.02 -0.45
C VAL A 76 -0.27 8.61 -1.03
N THR A 77 -1.44 8.01 -1.21
CA THR A 77 -1.58 6.78 -2.01
C THR A 77 -1.40 7.07 -3.50
N VAL A 78 -1.18 6.04 -4.31
CA VAL A 78 -0.97 6.16 -5.77
C VAL A 78 -2.20 6.71 -6.50
N ILE A 79 -3.41 6.31 -6.08
CA ILE A 79 -4.65 6.66 -6.77
C ILE A 79 -4.86 8.18 -6.84
N GLY A 80 -5.05 8.70 -8.06
CA GLY A 80 -5.27 10.13 -8.31
C GLY A 80 -4.01 11.01 -8.30
N TYR A 81 -2.84 10.45 -7.95
CA TYR A 81 -1.57 11.18 -7.85
C TYR A 81 -0.53 10.79 -8.89
N VAL A 82 -0.76 9.71 -9.64
CA VAL A 82 0.14 9.24 -10.70
C VAL A 82 -0.50 9.42 -12.07
N ASN A 83 0.22 10.08 -12.98
CA ASN A 83 -0.06 10.06 -14.41
C ASN A 83 0.52 8.77 -15.01
N VAL A 84 -0.35 7.86 -15.44
CA VAL A 84 0.05 6.53 -15.94
C VAL A 84 0.74 6.67 -17.28
N VAL A 85 2.01 6.25 -17.33
CA VAL A 85 2.85 6.27 -18.53
C VAL A 85 3.64 4.95 -18.55
N PRO A 86 3.25 3.96 -19.37
CA PRO A 86 3.89 2.64 -19.39
C PRO A 86 5.41 2.66 -19.66
N ALA A 87 5.87 3.66 -20.42
CA ALA A 87 7.28 3.85 -20.75
C ALA A 87 8.10 4.51 -19.62
N SER A 88 7.45 4.93 -18.52
CA SER A 88 8.15 5.59 -17.42
C SER A 88 9.24 4.68 -16.83
N PRO A 89 10.40 5.25 -16.44
CA PRO A 89 11.41 4.53 -15.69
C PRO A 89 10.99 4.31 -14.23
N TYR A 90 9.94 5.00 -13.75
CA TYR A 90 9.42 4.86 -12.40
C TYR A 90 8.21 3.94 -12.35
N THR A 91 8.17 3.14 -11.29
CA THR A 91 7.03 2.29 -10.92
C THR A 91 6.58 2.61 -9.50
N PHE A 92 5.29 2.89 -9.33
CA PHE A 92 4.65 3.34 -8.11
C PHE A 92 3.91 2.20 -7.41
N TYR A 93 3.91 2.23 -6.08
CA TYR A 93 3.32 1.22 -5.21
C TYR A 93 2.71 1.88 -3.97
N ASP A 94 1.47 1.54 -3.63
CA ASP A 94 0.95 1.80 -2.28
C ASP A 94 1.77 1.00 -1.24
N ALA A 95 1.94 1.53 -0.03
CA ALA A 95 2.76 0.89 1.01
C ALA A 95 2.31 -0.54 1.36
N ALA A 96 1.03 -0.85 1.20
CA ALA A 96 0.46 -2.18 1.43
C ALA A 96 0.84 -3.23 0.36
N CYS A 97 1.45 -2.82 -0.76
CA CYS A 97 1.80 -3.72 -1.85
C CYS A 97 2.85 -4.76 -1.46
N LYS A 98 2.71 -5.98 -1.99
CA LYS A 98 3.82 -6.94 -2.05
C LYS A 98 4.69 -6.59 -3.25
N VAL A 99 6.01 -6.51 -3.05
CA VAL A 99 7.01 -6.15 -4.06
C VAL A 99 8.17 -7.11 -4.03
#